data_AF-A0AAU4H1P6-F1
#
_entry.id   AF-A0AAU4H1P6-F1
#
_cell.length_a   1.000
_cell.length_b   1.000
_cell.length_c   1.000
_cell.angle_alpha   90.00
_cell.angle_beta   90.00
_cell.angle_gamma   90.00
#
_symmetry.space_group_name_H-M   'P 1'
#
loop_
_entity.id
_entity.type
_entity.pdbx_description
1 polymer ?
#
loop_
_entity_poly.entity_id
_entity_poly.type
_entity_poly.pdbx_seq_one_letter_code
_entity_poly.pdbx_strand_id
1 'polypeptide(L)'
;MPQGSSQRPPIRPHRVAVIVDEGTNPFEVGVATELFGLPRPELGLPGPLYEVLVCTPTREVRMNHGFFTLTGAHGLDAVDTADTLVVPGRPDNVVPRGAAVLDAVRRTHARGARVMSLCTGSFALAEAGLLDGRRATTHWMWADRFRMLHPRVRLEPDVLFVDDGDILTASGSAAALDLGLHVVRRDHGAEIANAVSRRLVFAAHRDGGQRQFVERPLPDVPDESLAPLLAWAQERLGEPLTVAELATRAAVSPATLHRRFRSQLGTTPLAWLTGERVALACRLIERGEERLDVVAARCGLGTGANLRVRLRKETGLSPSAYRRRFGPAAGEAVMS
;
A
#
# COMPACT_ATOMS: atom_id res chain seq x y z
N MET A 1 -25.08 45.40 -10.95
CA MET A 1 -24.55 44.74 -9.73
C MET A 1 -24.43 43.24 -10.05
N PRO A 2 -23.30 42.72 -10.54
CA PRO A 2 -23.17 41.29 -10.77
C PRO A 2 -22.97 40.59 -9.44
N GLN A 3 -23.73 39.50 -9.27
CA GLN A 3 -23.83 38.70 -8.06
C GLN A 3 -22.51 37.97 -7.76
N GLY A 4 -22.14 37.97 -6.49
CA GLY A 4 -20.92 37.36 -5.98
C GLY A 4 -20.86 35.86 -6.28
N SER A 5 -19.75 35.43 -6.85
CA SER A 5 -19.36 34.04 -6.96
C SER A 5 -19.22 33.44 -5.56
N SER A 6 -20.06 32.44 -5.26
CA SER A 6 -19.90 31.61 -4.07
C SER A 6 -18.61 30.79 -4.23
N GLN A 7 -17.50 31.29 -3.69
CA GLN A 7 -16.26 30.53 -3.60
C GLN A 7 -16.50 29.31 -2.70
N ARG A 8 -16.39 28.12 -3.29
CA ARG A 8 -16.36 26.86 -2.57
C ARG A 8 -15.17 26.93 -1.61
N PRO A 9 -15.32 26.63 -0.30
CA PRO A 9 -14.21 26.71 0.63
C PRO A 9 -13.07 25.82 0.16
N PRO A 10 -11.80 26.25 0.29
CA PRO A 10 -10.66 25.45 -0.13
C PRO A 10 -10.70 24.11 0.60
N ILE A 11 -10.62 23.01 -0.17
CA ILE A 11 -10.55 21.66 0.38
C ILE A 11 -9.21 21.57 1.12
N ARG A 12 -9.27 21.47 2.45
CA ARG A 12 -8.07 21.25 3.26
C ARG A 12 -7.44 19.90 2.85
N PRO A 13 -6.10 19.81 2.78
CA PRO A 13 -5.44 18.53 2.51
C PRO A 13 -5.79 17.50 3.59
N HIS A 14 -5.85 16.23 3.20
CA HIS A 14 -6.15 15.11 4.10
C HIS A 14 -5.08 15.04 5.19
N ARG A 15 -5.48 15.07 6.46
CA ARG A 15 -4.55 15.08 7.59
C ARG A 15 -4.19 13.67 8.04
N VAL A 16 -2.90 13.39 8.14
CA VAL A 16 -2.36 12.13 8.67
C VAL A 16 -1.62 12.41 9.96
N ALA A 17 -2.15 11.98 11.10
CA ALA A 17 -1.44 12.03 12.37
C ALA A 17 -0.62 10.75 12.58
N VAL A 18 0.60 10.88 13.11
CA VAL A 18 1.47 9.76 13.50
C VAL A 18 1.72 9.89 15.00
N ILE A 19 1.29 8.90 15.79
CA ILE A 19 1.60 8.89 17.23
C ILE A 19 3.02 8.38 17.43
N VAL A 20 3.82 9.15 18.18
CA VAL A 20 5.18 8.78 18.57
C VAL A 20 5.29 8.89 20.08
N ASP A 21 5.57 7.78 20.73
CA ASP A 21 5.83 7.70 22.17
C ASP A 21 7.16 6.98 22.44
N GLU A 22 7.52 6.87 23.71
CA GLU A 22 8.81 6.31 24.13
C GLU A 22 9.02 4.90 23.56
N GLY A 23 10.19 4.71 22.95
CA GLY A 23 10.58 3.46 22.30
C GLY A 23 9.97 3.22 20.92
N THR A 24 9.23 4.17 20.34
CA THR A 24 8.75 4.07 18.95
C THR A 24 9.94 3.87 17.99
N ASN A 25 9.79 2.97 17.02
CA ASN A 25 10.83 2.68 16.04
C ASN A 25 10.95 3.82 15.00
N PRO A 26 12.11 4.49 14.86
CA PRO A 26 12.29 5.57 13.89
C PRO A 26 11.95 5.21 12.45
N PHE A 27 12.21 3.96 12.05
CA PHE A 27 11.94 3.50 10.69
C PHE A 27 10.46 3.69 10.30
N GLU A 28 9.55 3.40 11.22
CA GLU A 28 8.11 3.44 10.93
C GLU A 28 7.56 4.87 10.86
N VAL A 29 8.15 5.79 11.62
CA VAL A 29 7.91 7.23 11.46
C VAL A 29 8.45 7.71 10.11
N GLY A 30 9.63 7.22 9.72
CA GLY A 30 10.21 7.44 8.40
C GLY A 30 9.29 6.95 7.27
N VAL A 31 8.71 5.75 7.40
CA VAL A 31 7.72 5.21 6.43
C VAL A 31 6.52 6.14 6.29
N ALA A 32 5.91 6.59 7.39
CA ALA A 32 4.79 7.52 7.33
C ALA A 32 5.19 8.86 6.68
N THR A 33 6.40 9.34 6.96
CA THR A 33 6.95 10.58 6.38
C THR A 33 7.16 10.43 4.87
N GLU A 34 7.80 9.33 4.46
CA GLU A 34 8.07 9.00 3.07
C GLU A 34 6.79 8.86 2.25
N LEU A 35 5.74 8.25 2.79
CA LEU A 35 4.49 8.03 2.07
C LEU A 35 3.60 9.27 2.02
N PHE A 36 3.45 9.97 3.15
CA PHE A 36 2.43 11.00 3.33
C PHE A 36 3.00 12.41 3.45
N GLY A 37 4.21 12.57 3.98
CA GLY A 37 4.76 13.87 4.37
C GLY A 37 5.61 14.59 3.33
N LEU A 38 6.13 13.86 2.33
CA LEU A 38 7.04 14.45 1.36
C LEU A 38 6.30 15.26 0.28
N PRO A 39 6.81 16.45 -0.09
CA PRO A 39 6.29 17.19 -1.23
C PRO A 39 6.54 16.43 -2.54
N ARG A 40 5.57 16.49 -3.45
CA ARG A 40 5.57 15.79 -4.74
C ARG A 40 5.43 16.78 -5.92
N PRO A 41 6.43 17.66 -6.16
CA PRO A 41 6.38 18.59 -7.29
C PRO A 41 6.25 17.89 -8.65
N GLU A 42 6.74 16.64 -8.76
CA GLU A 42 6.62 15.80 -9.95
C GLU A 42 5.18 15.47 -10.35
N LEU A 43 4.19 15.71 -9.47
CA LEU A 43 2.77 15.49 -9.75
C LEU A 43 2.05 16.76 -10.23
N GLY A 44 2.70 17.93 -10.24
CA GLY A 44 2.08 19.19 -10.67
C GLY A 44 0.85 19.62 -9.85
N LEU A 45 0.69 19.12 -8.63
CA LEU A 45 -0.47 19.39 -7.78
C LEU A 45 -0.39 20.79 -7.16
N PRO A 46 -1.54 21.47 -6.94
CA PRO A 46 -1.57 22.81 -6.35
C PRO A 46 -1.24 22.85 -4.85
N GLY A 47 -1.10 21.68 -4.21
CA GLY A 47 -0.81 21.53 -2.80
C GLY A 47 -0.32 20.11 -2.47
N PRO A 48 0.02 19.83 -1.20
CA PRO A 48 0.48 18.51 -0.80
C PRO A 48 -0.66 17.48 -0.87
N LEU A 49 -0.30 16.20 -1.07
CA LEU A 49 -1.26 15.09 -1.00
C LEU A 49 -1.88 14.97 0.39
N TYR A 50 -1.05 15.09 1.42
CA TYR A 50 -1.44 15.04 2.82
C TYR A 50 -0.75 16.12 3.64
N GLU A 51 -1.37 16.47 4.76
CA GLU A 51 -0.73 17.22 5.84
C GLU A 51 -0.37 16.23 6.96
N VAL A 52 0.92 16.07 7.27
CA VAL A 52 1.38 15.09 8.28
C VAL A 52 1.66 15.79 9.60
N LEU A 53 1.09 15.25 10.69
CA LEU A 53 1.28 15.73 12.06
C LEU A 53 1.94 14.64 12.89
N VAL A 54 3.14 14.90 13.43
CA VAL A 54 3.74 14.01 14.43
C VAL A 54 3.23 14.42 15.81
N CYS A 55 2.63 13.48 16.54
CA CYS A 55 1.93 13.71 17.80
C CYS A 55 2.57 12.90 18.93
N THR A 56 2.92 13.55 20.03
CA THR A 56 3.62 12.91 21.16
C THR A 56 2.87 13.13 22.49
N PRO A 57 2.96 12.17 23.45
CA PRO A 57 2.38 12.34 24.79
C PRO A 57 3.17 13.35 25.65
N THR A 58 4.45 13.54 25.36
CA THR A 58 5.38 14.41 26.08
C THR A 58 6.12 15.33 25.11
N ARG A 59 6.70 16.42 25.61
CA ARG A 59 7.48 17.38 24.78
C ARG A 59 8.77 16.78 24.20
N GLU A 60 9.32 15.81 24.91
CA GLU A 60 10.51 15.08 24.53
C GLU A 60 10.20 13.58 24.56
N VAL A 61 10.51 12.88 23.47
CA VAL A 61 10.30 11.44 23.35
C VAL A 61 11.60 10.78 22.95
N ARG A 62 12.09 9.85 23.77
CA ARG A 62 13.26 9.04 23.45
C ARG A 62 12.87 7.92 22.49
N MET A 63 13.46 7.93 21.30
CA MET A 63 13.18 6.93 20.27
C MET A 63 13.84 5.58 20.61
N ASN A 64 13.42 4.52 19.91
CA ASN A 64 13.97 3.17 20.10
C ASN A 64 15.51 3.16 20.05
N HIS A 65 16.13 2.27 20.84
CA HIS A 65 17.58 2.17 21.05
C HIS A 65 18.25 3.45 21.59
N GLY A 66 17.47 4.45 22.00
CA GLY A 66 18.01 5.75 22.37
C GLY A 66 18.62 6.51 21.19
N PHE A 67 18.21 6.18 19.97
CA PHE A 67 18.83 6.67 18.73
C PHE A 67 18.87 8.20 18.66
N PHE A 68 17.78 8.85 19.09
CA PHE A 68 17.70 10.29 19.33
C PHE A 68 16.49 10.61 20.22
N THR A 69 16.40 11.87 20.65
CA THR A 69 15.22 12.43 21.30
C THR A 69 14.45 13.28 20.30
N LEU A 70 13.20 12.93 20.04
CA LEU A 70 12.28 13.73 19.24
C LEU A 70 11.73 14.89 20.07
N THR A 71 11.81 16.11 19.53
CA THR A 71 11.26 17.34 20.11
C THR A 71 10.49 18.13 19.05
N GLY A 72 9.70 19.13 19.48
CA GLY A 72 8.98 20.01 18.55
C GLY A 72 7.75 19.38 17.88
N ALA A 73 7.35 18.18 18.31
CA ALA A 73 6.12 17.53 17.86
C ALA A 73 4.87 18.16 18.49
N HIS A 74 3.71 17.89 17.89
CA HIS A 74 2.42 18.31 18.43
C HIS A 74 2.05 17.46 19.66
N GLY A 75 1.24 18.01 20.56
CA GLY A 75 0.61 17.20 21.61
C GLY A 75 -0.43 16.24 21.04
N LEU A 76 -0.82 15.23 21.82
CA LEU A 76 -1.82 14.24 21.41
C LEU A 76 -3.18 14.84 21.02
N ASP A 77 -3.54 16.04 21.46
CA ASP A 77 -4.80 16.69 21.07
C ASP A 77 -4.86 16.99 19.55
N ALA A 78 -3.72 17.05 18.86
CA ALA A 78 -3.69 17.27 17.41
C ALA A 78 -4.33 16.12 16.60
N VAL A 79 -4.42 14.91 17.18
CA VAL A 79 -5.08 13.75 16.54
C VAL A 79 -6.58 13.99 16.30
N ASP A 80 -7.19 14.90 17.08
CA ASP A 80 -8.61 15.21 16.97
C ASP A 80 -8.94 15.91 15.64
N THR A 81 -7.93 16.39 14.91
CA THR A 81 -8.10 17.00 13.59
C THR A 81 -7.79 16.08 12.40
N ALA A 82 -7.25 14.88 12.67
CA ALA A 82 -6.71 13.98 11.66
C ALA A 82 -7.80 13.23 10.87
N ASP A 83 -7.59 12.96 9.60
CA ASP A 83 -8.48 12.12 8.80
C ASP A 83 -7.97 10.66 8.77
N THR A 84 -6.66 10.45 8.95
CA THR A 84 -6.02 9.16 9.25
C THR A 84 -5.12 9.26 10.47
N LEU A 85 -5.14 8.25 11.35
CA LEU A 85 -4.14 8.05 12.39
C LEU A 85 -3.26 6.83 12.06
N VAL A 86 -1.95 7.03 12.14
CA VAL A 86 -0.92 5.99 12.03
C VAL A 86 -0.38 5.70 13.43
N VAL A 87 -0.42 4.44 13.83
CA VAL A 87 0.14 3.92 15.08
C VAL A 87 1.34 3.02 14.76
N PRO A 88 2.57 3.52 14.90
CA PRO A 88 3.77 2.73 14.75
C PRO A 88 3.90 1.61 15.79
N GLY A 89 4.79 0.68 15.52
CA GLY A 89 5.33 -0.32 16.41
C GLY A 89 6.44 0.21 17.31
N ARG A 90 6.63 -0.53 18.39
CA ARG A 90 7.73 -0.41 19.36
C ARG A 90 8.16 -1.81 19.77
N PRO A 91 9.41 -2.02 20.20
CA PRO A 91 9.93 -3.34 20.54
C PRO A 91 9.27 -3.93 21.79
N ASP A 92 8.87 -3.10 22.76
CA ASP A 92 8.16 -3.53 23.97
C ASP A 92 6.65 -3.62 23.71
N ASN A 93 6.25 -4.52 22.82
CA ASN A 93 4.86 -4.70 22.39
C ASN A 93 3.99 -5.50 23.39
N VAL A 94 4.60 -6.05 24.45
CA VAL A 94 3.88 -6.73 25.56
C VAL A 94 3.63 -5.81 26.75
N VAL A 95 4.22 -4.61 26.75
CA VAL A 95 3.97 -3.57 27.73
C VAL A 95 2.91 -2.64 27.14
N PRO A 96 1.74 -2.49 27.79
CA PRO A 96 0.69 -1.64 27.27
C PRO A 96 1.17 -0.22 27.03
N ARG A 97 0.66 0.42 25.97
CA ARG A 97 0.91 1.83 25.75
C ARG A 97 0.28 2.68 26.87
N GLY A 98 0.84 3.86 27.09
CA GLY A 98 0.32 4.79 28.09
C GLY A 98 -1.14 5.16 27.83
N ALA A 99 -1.92 5.34 28.89
CA ALA A 99 -3.37 5.60 28.80
C ALA A 99 -3.72 6.76 27.86
N ALA A 100 -2.94 7.85 27.91
CA ALA A 100 -3.14 9.00 27.02
C ALA A 100 -3.02 8.65 25.53
N VAL A 101 -2.10 7.75 25.16
CA VAL A 101 -1.95 7.26 23.77
C VAL A 101 -3.13 6.39 23.37
N LEU A 102 -3.54 5.44 24.24
CA LEU A 102 -4.69 4.59 23.97
C LEU A 102 -5.99 5.41 23.84
N ASP A 103 -6.15 6.43 24.66
CA ASP A 103 -7.30 7.34 24.58
C ASP A 103 -7.27 8.19 23.30
N ALA A 104 -6.10 8.67 22.87
CA ALA A 104 -5.94 9.36 21.59
C ALA A 104 -6.36 8.47 20.40
N VAL A 105 -5.96 7.19 20.43
CA VAL A 105 -6.39 6.19 19.44
C VAL A 105 -7.92 6.01 19.44
N ARG A 106 -8.52 5.81 20.62
CA ARG A 106 -9.98 5.63 20.77
C ARG A 106 -10.76 6.85 20.29
N ARG A 107 -10.37 8.05 20.71
CA ARG A 107 -11.04 9.31 20.32
C ARG A 107 -10.98 9.53 18.81
N THR A 108 -9.84 9.22 18.19
CA THR A 108 -9.68 9.35 16.74
C THR A 108 -10.64 8.42 15.99
N HIS A 109 -10.70 7.14 16.39
CA HIS A 109 -11.60 6.16 15.78
C HIS A 109 -13.07 6.49 16.03
N ALA A 110 -13.43 6.90 17.24
CA ALA A 110 -14.81 7.27 17.61
C ALA A 110 -15.36 8.45 16.78
N ARG A 111 -14.48 9.33 16.28
CA ARG A 111 -14.85 10.43 15.36
C ARG A 111 -15.08 9.94 13.91
N GLY A 112 -14.76 8.70 13.61
CA GLY A 112 -14.87 8.12 12.26
C GLY A 112 -13.65 8.33 11.38
N ALA A 113 -12.50 8.75 11.95
CA ALA A 113 -11.25 8.79 11.22
C ALA A 113 -10.69 7.37 11.02
N ARG A 114 -9.97 7.17 9.91
CA ARG A 114 -9.29 5.90 9.61
C ARG A 114 -8.14 5.70 10.59
N VAL A 115 -7.99 4.50 11.13
CA VAL A 115 -6.84 4.16 11.99
C VAL A 115 -6.04 3.04 11.34
N MET A 116 -4.73 3.21 11.26
CA MET A 116 -3.85 2.18 10.74
C MET A 116 -2.67 1.91 11.65
N SER A 117 -2.29 0.65 11.80
CA SER A 117 -1.08 0.26 12.53
C SER A 117 0.03 -0.21 11.60
N LEU A 118 1.25 0.14 11.96
CA LEU A 118 2.46 -0.40 11.34
C LEU A 118 3.11 -1.40 12.30
N CYS A 119 3.48 -2.57 11.79
CA CYS A 119 4.17 -3.62 12.55
C CYS A 119 3.43 -3.98 13.86
N THR A 120 4.12 -3.88 15.00
CA THR A 120 3.58 -4.16 16.34
C THR A 120 2.66 -3.05 16.87
N GLY A 121 2.42 -1.96 16.13
CA GLY A 121 1.41 -0.97 16.48
C GLY A 121 -0.01 -1.54 16.58
N SER A 122 -0.23 -2.71 15.97
CA SER A 122 -1.46 -3.50 16.10
C SER A 122 -1.77 -3.88 17.55
N PHE A 123 -0.76 -4.07 18.42
CA PHE A 123 -0.96 -4.32 19.85
C PHE A 123 -1.67 -3.13 20.52
N ALA A 124 -1.25 -1.90 20.20
CA ALA A 124 -1.89 -0.70 20.72
C ALA A 124 -3.36 -0.56 20.26
N LEU A 125 -3.67 -0.96 19.02
CA LEU A 125 -5.06 -0.97 18.55
C LEU A 125 -5.89 -2.03 19.29
N ALA A 126 -5.31 -3.20 19.57
CA ALA A 126 -5.97 -4.24 20.36
C ALA A 126 -6.18 -3.80 21.83
N GLU A 127 -5.18 -3.19 22.46
CA GLU A 127 -5.25 -2.59 23.81
C GLU A 127 -6.28 -1.46 23.89
N ALA A 128 -6.43 -0.69 22.82
CA ALA A 128 -7.45 0.33 22.70
C ALA A 128 -8.87 -0.27 22.57
N GLY A 129 -9.00 -1.59 22.36
CA GLY A 129 -10.27 -2.30 22.19
C GLY A 129 -10.83 -2.24 20.76
N LEU A 130 -10.04 -1.76 19.80
CA LEU A 130 -10.49 -1.48 18.43
C LEU A 130 -10.52 -2.73 17.54
N LEU A 131 -9.82 -3.80 17.92
CA LEU A 131 -9.64 -5.00 17.08
C LEU A 131 -10.52 -6.20 17.50
N ASP A 132 -11.30 -6.09 18.57
CA ASP A 132 -12.13 -7.19 19.05
C ASP A 132 -13.14 -7.66 17.98
N GLY A 133 -13.09 -8.94 17.63
CA GLY A 133 -13.94 -9.54 16.60
C GLY A 133 -13.56 -9.19 15.15
N ARG A 134 -12.53 -8.36 14.94
CA ARG A 134 -12.11 -7.84 13.64
C ARG A 134 -10.91 -8.55 13.06
N ARG A 135 -10.74 -8.45 11.74
CA ARG A 135 -9.57 -8.97 11.04
C ARG A 135 -8.38 -8.04 11.26
N ALA A 136 -7.23 -8.59 11.58
CA ALA A 136 -5.99 -7.84 11.73
C ALA A 136 -4.78 -8.72 11.45
N THR A 137 -3.64 -8.11 11.12
CA THR A 137 -2.33 -8.77 11.07
C THR A 137 -1.35 -8.05 12.00
N THR A 138 -0.27 -8.75 12.35
CA THR A 138 0.88 -8.22 13.08
C THR A 138 2.14 -8.90 12.56
N HIS A 139 3.30 -8.47 13.04
CA HIS A 139 4.56 -9.10 12.66
C HIS A 139 4.61 -10.57 13.08
N TRP A 140 5.01 -11.45 12.16
CA TRP A 140 4.98 -12.92 12.33
C TRP A 140 5.63 -13.37 13.65
N MET A 141 6.79 -12.79 14.00
CA MET A 141 7.51 -13.09 15.25
C MET A 141 6.67 -12.86 16.52
N TRP A 142 5.68 -11.97 16.44
CA TRP A 142 4.82 -11.59 17.56
C TRP A 142 3.41 -12.16 17.44
N ALA A 143 3.09 -12.92 16.39
CA ALA A 143 1.75 -13.41 16.12
C ALA A 143 1.20 -14.29 17.24
N ASP A 144 2.00 -15.22 17.76
CA ASP A 144 1.57 -16.11 18.84
C ASP A 144 1.36 -15.35 20.14
N ARG A 145 2.25 -14.40 20.45
CA ARG A 145 2.12 -13.54 21.63
C ARG A 145 0.89 -12.63 21.52
N PHE A 146 0.63 -12.08 20.34
CA PHE A 146 -0.55 -11.27 20.05
C PHE A 146 -1.82 -12.08 20.27
N ARG A 147 -1.88 -13.32 19.75
CA ARG A 147 -3.04 -14.20 19.89
C ARG A 147 -3.32 -14.56 21.35
N MET A 148 -2.28 -14.75 22.16
CA MET A 148 -2.42 -14.98 23.60
C MET A 148 -3.00 -13.76 24.34
N LEU A 149 -2.52 -12.56 24.03
CA LEU A 149 -2.92 -11.33 24.73
C LEU A 149 -4.28 -10.79 24.25
N HIS A 150 -4.62 -11.02 22.98
CA HIS A 150 -5.81 -10.48 22.33
C HIS A 150 -6.61 -11.57 21.60
N PRO A 151 -7.13 -12.59 22.33
CA PRO A 151 -7.76 -13.77 21.72
C PRO A 151 -9.05 -13.49 20.97
N ARG A 152 -9.67 -12.32 21.20
CA ARG A 152 -10.88 -11.88 20.49
C ARG A 152 -10.60 -11.33 19.09
N VAL A 153 -9.35 -11.01 18.77
CA VAL A 153 -8.96 -10.50 17.45
C VAL A 153 -8.86 -11.67 16.46
N ARG A 154 -9.42 -11.50 15.26
CA ARG A 154 -9.27 -12.48 14.17
C ARG A 154 -7.93 -12.24 13.47
N LEU A 155 -6.86 -12.75 14.08
CA LEU A 155 -5.50 -12.57 13.58
C LEU A 155 -5.22 -13.38 12.31
N GLU A 156 -4.80 -12.70 11.25
CA GLU A 156 -4.30 -13.23 9.98
C GLU A 156 -2.77 -13.07 9.92
N PRO A 157 -1.97 -14.04 10.37
CA PRO A 157 -0.52 -13.88 10.52
C PRO A 157 0.27 -14.00 9.22
N ASP A 158 -0.35 -14.45 8.12
CA ASP A 158 0.34 -14.78 6.86
C ASP A 158 0.04 -13.77 5.74
N VAL A 159 -0.32 -12.53 6.08
CA VAL A 159 -0.60 -11.46 5.10
C VAL A 159 0.24 -10.22 5.39
N LEU A 160 0.61 -9.48 4.35
CA LEU A 160 1.37 -8.22 4.48
C LEU A 160 0.53 -7.17 5.21
N PHE A 161 -0.73 -7.02 4.81
CA PHE A 161 -1.63 -6.11 5.49
C PHE A 161 -3.08 -6.59 5.40
N VAL A 162 -3.87 -6.16 6.37
CA VAL A 162 -5.33 -6.30 6.38
C VAL A 162 -5.93 -4.91 6.26
N ASP A 163 -6.78 -4.71 5.25
CA ASP A 163 -7.75 -3.61 5.21
C ASP A 163 -9.11 -4.17 5.65
N ASP A 164 -9.61 -3.68 6.80
CA ASP A 164 -10.93 -4.02 7.34
C ASP A 164 -11.88 -2.80 7.29
N GLY A 165 -11.62 -1.85 6.38
CA GLY A 165 -12.46 -0.70 6.10
C GLY A 165 -11.94 0.60 6.73
N ASP A 166 -12.31 0.81 7.99
CA ASP A 166 -11.91 1.95 8.84
C ASP A 166 -10.65 1.67 9.66
N ILE A 167 -10.28 0.40 9.84
CA ILE A 167 -9.05 -0.03 10.49
C ILE A 167 -8.20 -0.86 9.55
N LEU A 168 -6.90 -0.54 9.47
CA LEU A 168 -5.94 -1.25 8.66
C LEU A 168 -4.72 -1.64 9.50
N THR A 169 -4.13 -2.80 9.23
CA THR A 169 -2.97 -3.28 10.00
C THR A 169 -1.93 -3.85 9.06
N ALA A 170 -0.66 -3.47 9.22
CA ALA A 170 0.47 -3.99 8.46
C ALA A 170 1.38 -4.86 9.32
N SER A 171 1.94 -5.90 8.73
CA SER A 171 2.66 -6.95 9.44
C SER A 171 4.15 -6.71 9.62
N GLY A 172 4.69 -5.54 9.30
CA GLY A 172 6.13 -5.30 9.47
C GLY A 172 6.69 -4.24 8.55
N SER A 173 8.01 -4.06 8.60
CA SER A 173 8.73 -2.93 8.01
C SER A 173 8.37 -2.66 6.55
N ALA A 174 8.58 -3.62 5.65
CA ALA A 174 8.26 -3.43 4.24
C ALA A 174 6.74 -3.41 3.98
N ALA A 175 5.97 -4.22 4.73
CA ALA A 175 4.52 -4.26 4.63
C ALA A 175 3.84 -2.93 5.01
N ALA A 176 4.49 -2.10 5.83
CA ALA A 176 4.04 -0.74 6.13
C ALA A 176 4.05 0.15 4.88
N LEU A 177 5.05 -0.02 3.99
CA LEU A 177 5.09 0.65 2.69
C LEU A 177 3.97 0.15 1.78
N ASP A 178 3.75 -1.17 1.76
CA ASP A 178 2.65 -1.80 0.99
C ASP A 178 1.29 -1.25 1.42
N LEU A 179 1.01 -1.21 2.73
CA LEU A 179 -0.23 -0.65 3.28
C LEU A 179 -0.36 0.85 2.99
N GLY A 180 0.72 1.60 3.10
CA GLY A 180 0.74 3.02 2.78
C GLY A 180 0.43 3.31 1.32
N LEU A 181 1.03 2.57 0.39
CA LEU A 181 0.73 2.69 -1.05
C LEU A 181 -0.72 2.28 -1.36
N HIS A 182 -1.24 1.26 -0.67
CA HIS A 182 -2.66 0.90 -0.75
C HIS A 182 -3.57 2.05 -0.32
N VAL A 183 -3.23 2.73 0.79
CA VAL A 183 -3.95 3.93 1.25
C VAL A 183 -3.87 5.06 0.22
N VAL A 184 -2.68 5.39 -0.28
CA VAL A 184 -2.51 6.42 -1.32
C VAL A 184 -3.32 6.10 -2.57
N ARG A 185 -3.35 4.83 -2.99
CA ARG A 185 -4.14 4.38 -4.13
C ARG A 185 -5.64 4.52 -3.89
N ARG A 186 -6.12 4.22 -2.68
CA ARG A 186 -7.53 4.34 -2.32
C ARG A 186 -7.98 5.81 -2.31
N ASP A 187 -7.11 6.70 -1.83
CA ASP A 187 -7.44 8.11 -1.62
C ASP A 187 -7.26 8.93 -2.91
N HIS A 188 -6.22 8.63 -3.71
CA HIS A 188 -5.79 9.46 -4.85
C HIS A 188 -5.69 8.71 -6.18
N GLY A 189 -5.95 7.40 -6.21
CA GLY A 189 -5.91 6.60 -7.43
C GLY A 189 -4.54 6.00 -7.76
N ALA A 190 -4.53 5.12 -8.76
CA ALA A 190 -3.37 4.29 -9.10
C ALA A 190 -2.19 5.08 -9.67
N GLU A 191 -2.44 6.15 -10.42
CA GLU A 191 -1.37 6.96 -11.01
C GLU A 191 -0.52 7.65 -9.94
N ILE A 192 -1.18 8.31 -8.97
CA ILE A 192 -0.50 8.96 -7.84
C ILE A 192 0.24 7.93 -6.99
N ALA A 193 -0.41 6.79 -6.68
CA ALA A 193 0.26 5.70 -5.96
C ALA A 193 1.50 5.17 -6.70
N ASN A 194 1.42 4.99 -8.02
CA ASN A 194 2.55 4.56 -8.86
C ASN A 194 3.68 5.61 -8.90
N ALA A 195 3.35 6.90 -8.84
CA ALA A 195 4.37 7.94 -8.77
C ALA A 195 5.08 7.96 -7.42
N VAL A 196 4.32 7.83 -6.32
CA VAL A 196 4.88 7.66 -4.97
C VAL A 196 5.78 6.43 -4.92
N SER A 197 5.34 5.27 -5.44
CA SER A 197 6.14 4.04 -5.42
C SER A 197 7.42 4.15 -6.25
N ARG A 198 7.37 4.81 -7.42
CA ARG A 198 8.56 5.04 -8.26
C ARG A 198 9.61 5.86 -7.53
N ARG A 199 9.20 6.90 -6.81
CA ARG A 199 10.12 7.73 -6.02
C ARG A 199 10.72 6.97 -4.83
N LEU A 200 9.95 6.07 -4.22
CA LEU A 200 10.43 5.16 -3.17
C LEU A 200 11.37 4.08 -3.71
N VAL A 201 11.50 3.92 -5.03
CA VAL A 201 12.18 2.78 -5.67
C VAL A 201 11.62 1.46 -5.14
N PHE A 202 10.30 1.42 -4.95
CA PHE A 202 9.58 0.31 -4.34
C PHE A 202 8.57 -0.28 -5.32
N ALA A 203 8.33 -1.59 -5.23
CA ALA A 203 7.38 -2.28 -6.10
C ALA A 203 6.00 -1.61 -6.00
N ALA A 204 5.43 -1.23 -7.14
CA ALA A 204 4.22 -0.42 -7.18
C ALA A 204 2.97 -1.12 -6.64
N HIS A 205 2.95 -2.46 -6.66
CA HIS A 205 1.85 -3.26 -6.14
C HIS A 205 2.34 -4.61 -5.66
N ARG A 206 2.12 -4.88 -4.37
CA ARG A 206 2.13 -6.22 -3.78
C ARG A 206 0.76 -6.44 -3.19
N ASP A 207 0.11 -7.56 -3.54
CA ASP A 207 -1.21 -7.87 -2.99
C ASP A 207 -1.12 -8.02 -1.48
N GLY A 208 -2.05 -7.43 -0.72
CA GLY A 208 -2.04 -7.50 0.74
C GLY A 208 -2.08 -8.93 1.28
N GLY A 209 -2.73 -9.85 0.55
CA GLY A 209 -2.75 -11.28 0.84
C GLY A 209 -1.46 -12.04 0.50
N GLN A 210 -0.42 -11.35 0.00
CA GLN A 210 0.89 -11.96 -0.16
C GLN A 210 1.43 -12.38 1.22
N ARG A 211 2.08 -13.55 1.25
CA ARG A 211 2.63 -14.07 2.50
C ARG A 211 3.82 -13.25 2.98
N GLN A 212 3.94 -13.11 4.30
CA GLN A 212 5.19 -12.71 4.93
C GLN A 212 6.26 -13.73 4.57
N PHE A 213 7.49 -13.28 4.27
CA PHE A 213 8.62 -14.19 4.14
C PHE A 213 8.93 -14.76 5.52
N VAL A 214 8.36 -15.91 5.83
CA VAL A 214 8.74 -16.74 6.98
C VAL A 214 9.85 -17.66 6.49
N GLU A 215 11.02 -17.59 7.13
CA GLU A 215 12.13 -18.51 6.85
C GLU A 215 11.66 -19.95 7.08
N ARG A 216 11.45 -20.66 5.97
CA ARG A 216 11.60 -22.11 5.93
C ARG A 216 13.09 -22.38 5.75
N PRO A 217 13.67 -23.43 6.37
CA PRO A 217 15.07 -23.79 6.13
C PRO A 217 15.30 -23.93 4.62
N LEU A 218 16.11 -23.03 4.06
CA LEU A 218 16.45 -23.01 2.65
C LEU A 218 17.61 -23.98 2.41
N PRO A 219 17.51 -24.90 1.43
CA PRO A 219 18.71 -25.50 0.85
C PRO A 219 19.47 -24.41 0.07
N ASP A 220 20.79 -24.39 0.21
CA ASP A 220 21.70 -23.49 -0.51
C ASP A 220 21.57 -23.65 -2.03
N VAL A 221 21.26 -22.58 -2.76
CA VAL A 221 21.56 -22.49 -4.21
C VAL A 221 21.92 -21.04 -4.60
N PRO A 222 23.00 -20.81 -5.38
CA PRO A 222 23.42 -19.48 -5.82
C PRO A 222 22.54 -18.89 -6.94
N ASP A 223 22.39 -17.55 -6.90
CA ASP A 223 21.90 -16.62 -7.93
C ASP A 223 20.65 -17.03 -8.75
N GLU A 224 19.47 -16.86 -8.16
CA GLU A 224 18.17 -17.24 -8.75
C GLU A 224 17.22 -16.06 -9.06
N SER A 225 17.68 -14.80 -9.11
CA SER A 225 16.77 -13.66 -9.22
C SER A 225 15.94 -13.69 -10.52
N LEU A 226 14.61 -13.61 -10.40
CA LEU A 226 13.71 -13.46 -11.55
C LEU A 226 13.76 -12.05 -12.17
N ALA A 227 14.33 -11.05 -11.49
CA ALA A 227 14.22 -9.64 -11.90
C ALA A 227 14.61 -9.36 -13.37
N PRO A 228 15.73 -9.88 -13.91
CA PRO A 228 16.09 -9.65 -15.32
C PRO A 228 15.08 -10.25 -16.31
N LEU A 229 14.47 -11.39 -15.96
CA LEU A 229 13.43 -12.02 -16.78
C LEU A 229 12.15 -11.18 -16.77
N LEU A 230 11.74 -10.67 -15.60
CA LEU A 230 10.52 -9.87 -15.48
C LEU A 230 10.64 -8.58 -16.30
N ALA A 231 11.77 -7.88 -16.19
CA ALA A 231 12.03 -6.66 -16.96
C ALA A 231 11.96 -6.93 -18.48
N TRP A 232 12.62 -8.00 -18.94
CA TRP A 232 12.59 -8.41 -20.36
C TRP A 232 11.17 -8.70 -20.86
N ALA A 233 10.34 -9.36 -20.05
CA ALA A 233 8.97 -9.70 -20.40
C ALA A 233 8.04 -8.47 -20.40
N GLN A 234 8.25 -7.53 -19.48
CA GLN A 234 7.48 -6.28 -19.38
C GLN A 234 7.63 -5.38 -20.62
N GLU A 235 8.79 -5.41 -21.28
CA GLU A 235 9.02 -4.71 -22.55
C GLU A 235 8.27 -5.36 -23.73
N ARG A 236 7.86 -6.63 -23.59
CA ARG A 236 7.35 -7.49 -24.68
C ARG A 236 5.94 -8.01 -24.42
N LEU A 237 5.17 -7.32 -23.57
CA LEU A 237 3.83 -7.77 -23.18
C LEU A 237 2.87 -7.94 -24.36
N GLY A 238 3.05 -7.16 -25.44
CA GLY A 238 2.29 -7.26 -26.68
C GLY A 238 2.62 -8.47 -27.57
N GLU A 239 3.73 -9.16 -27.29
CA GLU A 239 4.18 -10.34 -28.03
C GLU A 239 3.53 -11.62 -27.47
N PRO A 240 3.45 -12.73 -28.25
CA PRO A 240 2.81 -13.98 -27.82
C PRO A 240 3.68 -14.79 -26.84
N LEU A 241 4.13 -14.16 -25.75
CA LEU A 241 4.98 -14.78 -24.73
C LEU A 241 4.34 -16.02 -24.09
N THR A 242 5.05 -17.13 -24.14
CA THR A 242 4.68 -18.41 -23.53
C THR A 242 5.52 -18.73 -22.28
N VAL A 243 5.03 -19.64 -21.44
CA VAL A 243 5.79 -20.13 -20.28
C VAL A 243 7.09 -20.83 -20.72
N ALA A 244 7.06 -21.49 -21.89
CA ALA A 244 8.24 -22.13 -22.46
C ALA A 244 9.32 -21.10 -22.83
N GLU A 245 8.95 -20.00 -23.48
CA GLU A 245 9.88 -18.92 -23.84
C GLU A 245 10.46 -18.23 -22.60
N LEU A 246 9.64 -17.98 -21.58
CA LEU A 246 10.11 -17.44 -20.31
C LEU A 246 11.12 -18.38 -19.64
N ALA A 247 10.91 -19.69 -19.72
CA ALA A 247 11.80 -20.69 -19.14
C ALA A 247 13.12 -20.76 -19.91
N THR A 248 13.06 -20.76 -21.24
CA THR A 248 14.23 -20.68 -22.12
C THR A 248 15.06 -19.42 -21.84
N ARG A 249 14.40 -18.25 -21.72
CA ARG A 249 15.07 -16.96 -21.45
C ARG A 249 15.77 -16.93 -20.09
N ALA A 250 15.23 -17.65 -19.12
CA ALA A 250 15.79 -17.82 -17.78
C ALA A 250 16.77 -18.99 -17.66
N ALA A 251 17.08 -19.69 -18.77
CA ALA A 251 17.94 -20.87 -18.81
C ALA A 251 17.52 -21.97 -17.81
N VAL A 252 16.22 -22.18 -17.63
CA VAL A 252 15.65 -23.19 -16.73
C VAL A 252 14.54 -23.98 -17.40
N SER A 253 14.16 -25.12 -16.80
CA SER A 253 12.96 -25.85 -17.22
C SER A 253 11.68 -25.11 -16.82
N PRO A 254 10.54 -25.34 -17.51
CA PRO A 254 9.25 -24.75 -17.12
C PRO A 254 8.83 -25.10 -15.69
N ALA A 255 9.16 -26.31 -15.21
CA ALA A 255 8.88 -26.72 -13.84
C ALA A 255 9.70 -25.93 -12.81
N THR A 256 10.99 -25.70 -13.09
CA THR A 256 11.86 -24.85 -12.26
C THR A 256 11.40 -23.40 -12.28
N LEU A 257 10.99 -22.88 -13.45
CA LEU A 257 10.43 -21.53 -13.56
C LEU A 257 9.15 -21.39 -12.72
N HIS A 258 8.23 -22.35 -12.81
CA HIS A 258 7.03 -22.39 -11.98
C HIS A 258 7.38 -22.37 -10.48
N ARG A 259 8.35 -23.20 -10.06
CA ARG A 259 8.79 -23.23 -8.67
C ARG A 259 9.35 -21.88 -8.22
N ARG A 260 10.20 -21.24 -9.05
CA ARG A 260 10.78 -19.91 -8.77
C ARG A 260 9.72 -18.82 -8.70
N PHE A 261 8.75 -18.81 -9.61
CA PHE A 261 7.62 -17.87 -9.56
C PHE A 261 6.78 -18.05 -8.29
N ARG A 262 6.55 -19.30 -7.85
CA ARG A 262 5.83 -19.56 -6.60
C ARG A 262 6.64 -19.16 -5.37
N SER A 263 7.95 -19.41 -5.34
CA SER A 263 8.78 -19.10 -4.18
C SER A 263 9.09 -17.61 -4.05
N GLN A 264 9.35 -16.92 -5.16
CA GLN A 264 9.79 -15.52 -5.14
C GLN A 264 8.63 -14.51 -5.30
N LEU A 265 7.60 -14.85 -6.09
CA LEU A 265 6.50 -13.94 -6.43
C LEU A 265 5.13 -14.42 -5.93
N GLY A 266 5.05 -15.60 -5.32
CA GLY A 266 3.79 -16.16 -4.82
C GLY A 266 2.76 -16.51 -5.89
N THR A 267 3.13 -16.50 -7.17
CA THR A 267 2.19 -16.69 -8.31
C THR A 267 2.75 -17.66 -9.36
N THR A 268 2.07 -17.82 -10.50
CA THR A 268 2.56 -18.59 -11.65
C THR A 268 2.98 -17.66 -12.80
N PRO A 269 3.87 -18.06 -13.71
CA PRO A 269 4.31 -17.20 -14.81
C PRO A 269 3.16 -16.70 -15.68
N LEU A 270 2.19 -17.57 -15.99
CA LEU A 270 1.04 -17.19 -16.81
C LEU A 270 0.10 -16.21 -16.09
N ALA A 271 -0.11 -16.41 -14.78
CA ALA A 271 -0.92 -15.49 -13.98
C ALA A 271 -0.25 -14.12 -13.85
N TRP A 272 1.06 -14.10 -13.59
CA TRP A 272 1.86 -12.88 -13.56
C TRP A 272 1.80 -12.13 -14.90
N LEU A 273 2.07 -12.83 -16.02
CA LEU A 273 2.02 -12.23 -17.36
C LEU A 273 0.63 -11.66 -17.65
N THR A 274 -0.44 -12.35 -17.27
CA THR A 274 -1.81 -11.86 -17.43
C THR A 274 -2.04 -10.56 -16.64
N GLY A 275 -1.56 -10.50 -15.40
CA GLY A 275 -1.64 -9.30 -14.56
C GLY A 275 -0.92 -8.10 -15.16
N GLU A 276 0.32 -8.29 -15.63
CA GLU A 276 1.09 -7.24 -16.30
C GLU A 276 0.41 -6.71 -17.57
N ARG A 277 -0.18 -7.61 -18.36
CA ARG A 277 -0.96 -7.24 -19.56
C ARG A 277 -2.21 -6.43 -19.20
N VAL A 278 -2.92 -6.79 -18.13
CA VAL A 278 -4.06 -5.99 -17.65
C VAL A 278 -3.60 -4.62 -17.15
N ALA A 279 -2.48 -4.55 -16.43
CA ALA A 279 -1.93 -3.28 -15.97
C ALA A 279 -1.55 -2.36 -17.14
N LEU A 280 -0.96 -2.91 -18.22
CA LEU A 280 -0.70 -2.16 -19.45
C LEU A 280 -2.00 -1.70 -20.13
N ALA A 281 -3.03 -2.54 -20.15
CA ALA A 281 -4.33 -2.16 -20.70
C ALA A 281 -4.96 -0.97 -19.94
N CYS A 282 -4.90 -0.98 -18.61
CA CYS A 282 -5.33 0.14 -17.78
C CYS A 282 -4.57 1.42 -18.14
N ARG A 283 -3.23 1.37 -18.23
CA ARG A 283 -2.40 2.52 -18.62
C ARG A 283 -2.76 3.09 -19.99
N LEU A 284 -3.08 2.24 -20.97
CA LEU A 284 -3.50 2.69 -22.30
C LEU A 284 -4.86 3.40 -22.28
N ILE A 285 -5.80 2.91 -21.47
CA ILE A 285 -7.12 3.52 -21.28
C ILE A 285 -7.01 4.85 -20.54
N GLU A 286 -6.19 4.91 -19.49
CA GLU A 286 -5.89 6.12 -18.72
C GLU A 286 -5.24 7.21 -19.59
N ARG A 287 -4.43 6.80 -20.58
CA ARG A 287 -3.83 7.70 -21.59
C ARG A 287 -4.77 8.06 -22.75
N GLY A 288 -6.03 7.63 -22.72
CA GLY A 288 -7.05 8.04 -23.68
C GLY A 288 -7.23 7.16 -24.91
N GLU A 289 -6.66 5.94 -25.00
CA GLU A 289 -6.98 5.04 -26.11
C GLU A 289 -8.43 4.52 -25.98
N GLU A 290 -9.27 4.93 -26.92
CA GLU A 290 -10.70 4.63 -26.89
C GLU A 290 -11.04 3.26 -27.52
N ARG A 291 -10.18 2.74 -28.39
CA ARG A 291 -10.44 1.52 -29.16
C ARG A 291 -9.99 0.30 -28.38
N LEU A 292 -10.94 -0.46 -27.83
CA LEU A 292 -10.66 -1.64 -27.01
C LEU A 292 -9.87 -2.73 -27.75
N ASP A 293 -10.02 -2.85 -29.06
CA ASP A 293 -9.27 -3.84 -29.85
C ASP A 293 -7.80 -3.43 -29.99
N VAL A 294 -7.50 -2.12 -30.06
CA VAL A 294 -6.12 -1.62 -30.04
C VAL A 294 -5.48 -1.80 -28.68
N VAL A 295 -6.22 -1.54 -27.60
CA VAL A 295 -5.76 -1.82 -26.23
C VAL A 295 -5.45 -3.31 -26.09
N ALA A 296 -6.36 -4.19 -26.50
CA ALA A 296 -6.20 -5.64 -26.39
C ALA A 296 -4.98 -6.16 -27.17
N ALA A 297 -4.76 -5.67 -28.38
CA ALA A 297 -3.62 -6.03 -29.20
C ALA A 297 -2.30 -5.54 -28.56
N ARG A 298 -2.21 -4.25 -28.20
CA ARG A 298 -0.98 -3.65 -27.65
C ARG A 298 -0.57 -4.24 -26.30
N CYS A 299 -1.54 -4.64 -25.49
CA CYS A 299 -1.26 -5.31 -24.21
C CYS A 299 -1.11 -6.83 -24.33
N GLY A 300 -1.22 -7.43 -25.52
CA GLY A 300 -1.06 -8.87 -25.71
C GLY A 300 -2.19 -9.74 -25.13
N LEU A 301 -3.37 -9.16 -24.85
CA LEU A 301 -4.58 -9.92 -24.54
C LEU A 301 -5.31 -10.40 -25.81
N GLY A 302 -4.87 -9.93 -26.98
CA GLY A 302 -5.30 -10.39 -28.29
C GLY A 302 -6.61 -9.73 -28.72
N THR A 303 -7.72 -10.05 -28.05
CA THR A 303 -9.06 -9.59 -28.46
C THR A 303 -9.73 -8.73 -27.40
N GLY A 304 -10.60 -7.80 -27.83
CA GLY A 304 -11.42 -7.01 -26.92
C GLY A 304 -12.30 -7.85 -25.99
N ALA A 305 -12.68 -9.07 -26.41
CA ALA A 305 -13.44 -10.00 -25.58
C ALA A 305 -12.60 -10.53 -24.39
N ASN A 306 -11.37 -10.98 -24.65
CA ASN A 306 -10.45 -11.43 -23.59
C ASN A 306 -10.08 -10.26 -22.67
N LEU A 307 -9.82 -9.07 -23.23
CA LEU A 307 -9.59 -7.85 -22.45
C LEU A 307 -10.74 -7.58 -21.46
N ARG A 308 -12.00 -7.62 -21.91
CA ARG A 308 -13.17 -7.40 -21.03
C ARG A 308 -13.21 -8.38 -19.86
N VAL A 309 -12.97 -9.67 -20.13
CA VAL A 309 -13.00 -10.72 -19.11
C VAL A 309 -11.87 -10.52 -18.10
N ARG A 310 -10.64 -10.31 -18.56
CA ARG A 310 -9.46 -10.18 -17.68
C ARG A 310 -9.49 -8.87 -16.91
N LEU A 311 -9.78 -7.74 -17.56
CA LEU A 311 -9.85 -6.45 -16.89
C LEU A 311 -10.94 -6.43 -15.80
N ARG A 312 -12.12 -7.00 -16.07
CA ARG A 312 -13.17 -7.12 -15.05
C ARG A 312 -12.77 -8.02 -13.89
N LYS A 313 -12.08 -9.13 -14.17
CA LYS A 313 -11.62 -10.05 -13.14
C LYS A 313 -10.60 -9.39 -12.20
N GLU A 314 -9.64 -8.63 -12.73
CA GLU A 314 -8.56 -8.03 -11.94
C GLU A 314 -8.93 -6.68 -11.31
N THR A 315 -9.81 -5.89 -11.95
CA THR A 315 -10.14 -4.52 -11.49
C THR A 315 -11.55 -4.37 -10.92
N GLY A 316 -12.42 -5.37 -11.09
CA GLY A 316 -13.85 -5.31 -10.75
C GLY A 316 -14.70 -4.45 -11.71
N LEU A 317 -14.12 -3.76 -12.68
CA LEU A 317 -14.82 -2.83 -13.58
C LEU A 317 -14.87 -3.35 -15.03
N SER A 318 -15.89 -2.97 -15.79
CA SER A 318 -15.84 -3.11 -17.26
C SER A 318 -14.87 -2.08 -17.85
N PRO A 319 -14.31 -2.28 -19.05
CA PRO A 319 -13.44 -1.28 -19.67
C PRO A 319 -14.07 0.11 -19.81
N SER A 320 -15.38 0.19 -20.08
CA SER A 320 -16.11 1.47 -20.15
C SER A 320 -16.29 2.13 -18.78
N ALA A 321 -16.57 1.35 -17.73
CA ALA A 321 -16.64 1.87 -16.36
C ALA A 321 -15.26 2.29 -15.84
N TYR A 322 -14.22 1.55 -16.20
CA TYR A 322 -12.83 1.89 -15.89
C TYR A 322 -12.45 3.21 -16.55
N ARG A 323 -12.70 3.36 -17.87
CA ARG A 323 -12.45 4.61 -18.60
C ARG A 323 -13.22 5.79 -18.05
N ARG A 324 -14.50 5.64 -17.72
CA ARG A 324 -15.28 6.74 -17.14
C ARG A 324 -14.68 7.25 -15.82
N ARG A 325 -14.05 6.36 -15.06
CA ARG A 325 -13.49 6.67 -13.75
C ARG A 325 -12.05 7.18 -13.81
N PHE A 326 -11.25 6.69 -14.76
CA PHE A 326 -9.80 6.90 -14.79
C PHE A 326 -9.25 7.37 -16.15
N GLY A 327 -10.10 7.50 -17.17
CA GLY A 327 -9.72 8.06 -18.46
C GLY A 327 -9.52 9.58 -18.37
N PRO A 328 -8.91 10.18 -19.40
CA PRO A 328 -8.67 11.61 -19.42
C PRO A 328 -10.00 12.38 -19.31
N ALA A 329 -10.01 13.47 -18.54
CA ALA A 329 -11.17 14.34 -18.43
C ALA A 329 -11.54 14.83 -19.84
N ALA A 330 -12.83 14.75 -20.20
CA ALA A 330 -13.32 15.25 -21.48
C ALA A 330 -13.05 16.76 -21.58
N GLY A 331 -11.92 17.15 -22.17
CA GLY A 331 -11.47 18.55 -22.20
C GLY A 331 -10.07 18.80 -22.76
N GLU A 332 -9.13 17.85 -22.70
CA GLU A 332 -7.79 18.03 -23.27
C GLU A 332 -7.49 16.98 -24.34
N ALA A 333 -8.13 17.12 -25.49
CA ALA A 333 -7.78 16.38 -26.68
C ALA A 333 -7.71 17.33 -27.87
N VAL A 334 -6.71 18.23 -27.92
CA VAL A 334 -6.12 18.68 -29.19
C VAL A 334 -4.67 19.16 -28.95
N MET A 335 -3.76 18.72 -29.83
CA MET A 335 -2.38 19.19 -30.10
C MET A 335 -1.31 18.60 -29.16
N SER A 336 -0.34 17.78 -29.59
CA SER A 336 0.27 17.51 -30.91
C SER A 336 0.86 16.09 -30.94
#